data_AF-A0A917DI76-F1
#
_entry.id   AF-A0A917DI76-F1
#
_cell.length_a   1.000
_cell.length_b   1.000
_cell.length_c   1.000
_cell.angle_alpha   90.00
_cell.angle_beta   90.00
_cell.angle_gamma   90.00
#
_symmetry.space_group_name_H-M   'P 1'
#
loop_
_entity.id
_entity.type
_entity.pdbx_description
1 polymer ?
#
loop_
_entity_poly.entity_id
_entity_poly.type
_entity_poly.pdbx_seq_one_letter_code
_entity_poly.pdbx_strand_id
1 'polypeptide(L)'
;MQTHFAMRTVLAAAVYAADAAGATVDRLGFGTVTFALSIGAGGDTFTGTKRIDIVAEHSDDGTSFAPIPPEQLDGLIGDGAGVALSLRSAHAAATVHKVAYIGDKRYSRLSVDIVGTHAAGTPVAVLALLGQPQSLPAV
;
A
#
# COMPACT_ATOMS: atom_id res chain seq x y z
N MET A 1 -15.59 2.05 -24.40
CA MET A 1 -14.52 1.20 -23.84
C MET A 1 -14.88 0.96 -22.39
N GLN A 2 -15.30 -0.25 -22.02
CA GLN A 2 -15.61 -0.55 -20.61
C GLN A 2 -14.30 -0.90 -19.89
N THR A 3 -14.07 -0.33 -18.72
CA THR A 3 -12.90 -0.63 -17.88
C THR A 3 -13.21 -1.84 -17.00
N HIS A 4 -12.38 -2.89 -17.06
CA HIS A 4 -12.61 -4.17 -16.36
C HIS A 4 -11.89 -4.23 -14.99
N PHE A 5 -11.85 -3.10 -14.28
CA PHE A 5 -11.25 -2.98 -12.96
C PHE A 5 -11.94 -1.88 -12.16
N ALA A 6 -11.92 -2.00 -10.84
CA ALA A 6 -12.32 -0.94 -9.93
C ALA A 6 -11.10 -0.29 -9.28
N MET A 7 -11.20 0.99 -8.93
CA MET A 7 -10.16 1.71 -8.19
C MET A 7 -10.69 2.14 -6.83
N ARG A 8 -9.82 2.09 -5.82
CA ARG A 8 -10.10 2.58 -4.47
C ARG A 8 -8.91 3.37 -3.95
N THR A 9 -9.19 4.50 -3.31
CA THR A 9 -8.18 5.24 -2.54
C THR A 9 -7.88 4.46 -1.26
N VAL A 10 -6.61 4.15 -1.04
CA VAL A 10 -6.12 3.47 0.18
C VAL A 10 -5.47 4.50 1.08
N LEU A 11 -4.54 5.28 0.54
CA LEU A 11 -3.98 6.45 1.19
C LEU A 11 -4.24 7.65 0.29
N ALA A 12 -4.88 8.68 0.85
CA ALA A 12 -5.08 9.93 0.14
C ALA A 12 -3.73 10.55 -0.21
N ALA A 13 -3.68 11.27 -1.34
CA ALA A 13 -2.49 12.04 -1.69
C ALA A 13 -2.28 13.14 -0.66
N ALA A 14 -1.29 12.97 0.21
CA ALA A 14 -0.99 13.86 1.30
C ALA A 14 0.48 13.74 1.71
N VAL A 15 0.95 14.71 2.49
CA VAL A 15 2.26 14.63 3.16
C VAL A 15 2.07 13.90 4.48
N TYR A 16 2.77 12.79 4.66
CA TYR A 16 2.73 12.00 5.88
C TYR A 16 4.00 12.23 6.70
N ALA A 17 3.81 12.67 7.93
CA ALA A 17 4.85 12.88 8.94
C ALA A 17 4.59 12.07 10.24
N ALA A 18 3.49 11.33 10.26
CA ALA A 18 3.09 10.41 11.33
C ALA A 18 2.37 9.21 10.70
N ASP A 19 2.18 8.16 11.50
CA ASP A 19 1.52 6.93 11.07
C ASP A 19 0.12 7.20 10.53
N ALA A 20 -0.23 6.48 9.47
CA ALA A 20 -1.55 6.55 8.88
C ALA A 20 -1.98 5.17 8.38
N ALA A 21 -3.06 4.67 8.97
CA ALA A 21 -3.70 3.45 8.49
C ALA A 21 -4.35 3.68 7.13
N GLY A 22 -4.14 2.75 6.20
CA GLY A 22 -4.84 2.76 4.92
C GLY A 22 -6.33 2.47 5.06
N ALA A 23 -7.11 2.92 4.09
CA ALA A 23 -8.49 2.50 3.94
C ALA A 23 -8.56 1.00 3.59
N THR A 24 -9.51 0.31 4.22
CA THR A 24 -9.75 -1.11 3.99
C THR A 24 -10.22 -1.39 2.56
N VAL A 25 -9.56 -2.31 1.88
CA VAL A 25 -9.98 -2.81 0.56
C VAL A 25 -10.64 -4.17 0.72
N ASP A 26 -11.92 -4.26 0.35
CA ASP A 26 -12.65 -5.52 0.21
C ASP A 26 -12.46 -6.08 -1.20
N ARG A 27 -11.91 -7.28 -1.33
CA ARG A 27 -11.70 -7.94 -2.63
C ARG A 27 -12.92 -8.69 -3.15
N LEU A 28 -14.03 -8.71 -2.42
CA LEU A 28 -15.22 -9.45 -2.82
C LEU A 28 -15.67 -9.07 -4.24
N GLY A 29 -15.88 -10.10 -5.07
CA GLY A 29 -16.26 -9.93 -6.47
C GLY A 29 -15.10 -9.67 -7.43
N PHE A 30 -13.85 -9.64 -6.95
CA PHE A 30 -12.64 -9.44 -7.77
C PHE A 30 -11.61 -10.56 -7.51
N GLY A 31 -10.89 -10.95 -8.56
CA GLY A 31 -9.85 -11.98 -8.50
C GLY A 31 -8.48 -11.45 -8.09
N THR A 32 -8.21 -10.15 -8.28
CA THR A 32 -6.90 -9.55 -7.98
C THR A 32 -7.03 -8.24 -7.22
N VAL A 33 -6.03 -7.95 -6.38
CA VAL A 33 -5.82 -6.64 -5.75
C VAL A 33 -4.37 -6.22 -5.95
N THR A 34 -4.16 -5.13 -6.66
CA THR A 34 -2.84 -4.53 -6.86
C THR A 34 -2.82 -3.12 -6.29
N PHE A 35 -1.89 -2.83 -5.40
CA PHE A 35 -1.66 -1.50 -4.89
C PHE A 35 -0.65 -0.78 -5.78
N ALA A 36 -1.02 0.41 -6.25
CA ALA A 36 -0.15 1.35 -6.92
C ALA A 36 0.19 2.48 -5.95
N LEU A 37 1.48 2.70 -5.72
CA LEU A 37 1.99 3.71 -4.81
C LEU A 37 2.70 4.79 -5.61
N SER A 38 2.41 6.05 -5.30
CA SER A 38 3.19 7.19 -5.75
C SER A 38 3.80 7.87 -4.54
N ILE A 39 5.12 7.97 -4.55
CA ILE A 39 5.90 8.55 -3.46
C ILE A 39 6.62 9.75 -4.06
N GLY A 40 6.42 10.93 -3.47
CA GLY A 40 7.13 12.15 -3.84
C GLY A 40 8.57 12.12 -3.34
N ALA A 41 9.36 13.14 -3.70
CA ALA A 41 10.68 13.31 -3.08
C ALA A 41 10.55 13.35 -1.54
N GLY A 42 11.45 12.68 -0.84
CA GLY A 42 11.47 12.64 0.61
C GLY A 42 11.67 14.05 1.17
N GLY A 43 10.79 14.50 2.06
CA GLY A 43 10.97 15.81 2.72
C GLY A 43 12.07 15.79 3.77
N ASP A 44 12.65 14.62 4.03
CA ASP A 44 13.46 14.30 5.18
C ASP A 44 14.56 13.29 4.76
N THR A 45 15.78 13.41 5.29
CA THR A 45 16.81 12.38 5.04
C THR A 45 16.48 11.12 5.81
N PHE A 46 16.42 9.99 5.10
CA PHE A 46 16.13 8.68 5.69
C PHE A 46 17.40 7.94 6.12
N THR A 47 17.26 7.19 7.22
CA THR A 47 18.28 6.34 7.84
C THR A 47 17.62 5.08 8.41
N GLY A 48 18.38 4.16 8.99
CA GLY A 48 17.80 2.97 9.65
C GLY A 48 16.83 3.28 10.80
N THR A 49 17.01 4.40 11.50
CA THR A 49 16.19 4.82 12.65
C THR A 49 15.22 5.95 12.32
N LYS A 50 15.32 6.53 11.13
CA LYS A 50 14.42 7.57 10.62
C LYS A 50 14.00 7.19 9.21
N ARG A 51 12.90 6.46 9.08
CA ARG A 51 12.46 5.87 7.80
C ARG A 51 10.94 5.89 7.68
N ILE A 52 10.47 5.58 6.48
CA ILE A 52 9.06 5.38 6.18
C ILE A 52 8.89 3.95 5.70
N ASP A 53 8.08 3.18 6.41
CA ASP A 53 7.73 1.82 6.05
C ASP A 53 6.29 1.82 5.50
N ILE A 54 6.13 1.26 4.30
CA ILE A 54 4.82 0.95 3.75
C ILE A 54 4.47 -0.44 4.25
N VAL A 55 3.52 -0.51 5.17
CA VAL A 55 3.10 -1.75 5.83
C VAL A 55 1.89 -2.32 5.10
N ALA A 56 1.97 -3.59 4.73
CA ALA A 56 0.92 -4.36 4.10
C ALA A 56 0.21 -5.22 5.14
N GLU A 57 -1.10 -5.03 5.27
CA GLU A 57 -1.91 -5.70 6.27
C GLU A 57 -3.13 -6.37 5.61
N HIS A 58 -3.57 -7.49 6.19
CA HIS A 58 -4.76 -8.21 5.76
C HIS A 58 -5.65 -8.63 6.92
N SER A 59 -6.92 -8.87 6.62
CA SER A 59 -7.96 -9.17 7.62
C SER A 59 -9.06 -10.05 7.04
N ASP A 60 -9.66 -10.89 7.87
CA ASP A 60 -10.84 -11.67 7.52
C ASP A 60 -12.14 -10.90 7.77
N ASP A 61 -12.15 -9.96 8.72
CA ASP A 61 -13.35 -9.23 9.18
C ASP A 61 -13.34 -7.73 8.83
N GLY A 62 -12.20 -7.20 8.37
CA GLY A 62 -12.03 -5.79 8.00
C GLY A 62 -11.80 -4.86 9.19
N THR A 63 -11.58 -5.41 10.39
CA THR A 63 -11.38 -4.69 11.65
C THR A 63 -10.10 -5.10 12.38
N SER A 64 -9.78 -6.39 12.40
CA SER A 64 -8.57 -6.95 13.01
C SER A 64 -7.56 -7.27 11.92
N PHE A 65 -6.48 -6.50 11.86
CA PHE A 65 -5.47 -6.61 10.82
C PHE A 65 -4.19 -7.28 11.33
N ALA A 66 -3.65 -8.16 10.50
CA ALA A 66 -2.36 -8.79 10.69
C ALA A 66 -1.39 -8.36 9.58
N PRO A 67 -0.06 -8.40 9.80
CA PRO A 67 0.91 -8.17 8.74
C PRO A 67 0.78 -9.26 7.66
N ILE A 68 0.82 -8.87 6.39
CA ILE A 68 0.80 -9.82 5.28
C ILE A 68 2.17 -10.53 5.20
N PRO A 69 2.21 -11.87 5.18
CA PRO A 69 3.44 -12.61 4.96
C PRO A 69 4.08 -12.28 3.60
N PRO A 70 5.41 -12.20 3.47
CA PRO A 70 6.09 -11.86 2.22
C PRO A 70 5.68 -12.73 1.02
N GLU A 71 5.44 -14.02 1.24
CA GLU A 71 4.99 -14.97 0.22
C GLU A 71 3.57 -14.71 -0.31
N GLN A 72 2.81 -13.85 0.37
CA GLN A 72 1.49 -13.39 -0.04
C GLN A 72 1.52 -12.02 -0.73
N LEU A 73 2.71 -11.49 -1.02
CA LEU A 73 2.94 -10.28 -1.79
C LEU A 73 3.73 -10.60 -3.07
N ASP A 74 3.34 -9.99 -4.19
CA ASP A 74 4.08 -10.05 -5.45
C ASP A 74 4.51 -8.64 -5.90
N GLY A 75 5.75 -8.51 -6.36
CA GLY A 75 6.38 -7.23 -6.69
C GLY A 75 7.39 -6.78 -5.65
N LEU A 76 6.99 -5.89 -4.73
CA LEU A 76 7.89 -5.35 -3.70
C LEU A 76 7.75 -6.09 -2.37
N ILE A 77 8.90 -6.45 -1.81
CA ILE A 77 9.02 -7.02 -0.48
C ILE A 77 10.13 -6.25 0.23
N GLY A 78 9.76 -5.49 1.27
CA GLY A 78 10.68 -4.74 2.10
C GLY A 78 11.38 -5.64 3.13
N ASP A 79 12.04 -5.00 4.10
CA ASP A 79 12.96 -5.66 5.04
C ASP A 79 12.25 -6.38 6.22
N GLY A 80 11.10 -7.02 6.00
CA GLY A 80 10.38 -7.76 7.04
C GLY A 80 8.97 -8.19 6.67
N ALA A 81 8.41 -9.11 7.46
CA ALA A 81 7.01 -9.52 7.31
C ALA A 81 6.07 -8.30 7.46
N GLY A 82 5.12 -8.17 6.55
CA GLY A 82 4.21 -7.04 6.51
C GLY A 82 4.81 -5.73 6.01
N VAL A 83 6.08 -5.65 5.60
CA VAL A 83 6.65 -4.41 5.01
C VAL A 83 6.75 -4.59 3.50
N ALA A 84 5.95 -3.85 2.73
CA ALA A 84 5.99 -3.88 1.28
C ALA A 84 7.15 -3.04 0.71
N LEU A 85 7.48 -1.91 1.34
CA LEU A 85 8.56 -1.01 0.92
C LEU A 85 9.09 -0.25 2.12
N SER A 86 10.39 0.02 2.16
CA SER A 86 11.02 0.82 3.21
C SER A 86 11.93 1.89 2.60
N LEU A 87 11.70 3.16 2.92
CA LEU A 87 12.56 4.27 2.52
C LEU A 87 13.64 4.49 3.58
N ARG A 88 14.84 3.94 3.36
CA ARG A 88 15.96 3.92 4.34
C ARG A 88 17.17 4.76 3.95
N SER A 89 17.12 5.40 2.79
CA SER A 89 18.18 6.23 2.23
C SER A 89 17.60 7.43 1.49
N ALA A 90 18.43 8.39 1.11
CA ALA A 90 17.98 9.60 0.43
C ALA A 90 17.07 9.32 -0.78
N HIS A 91 15.91 9.97 -0.81
CA HIS A 91 14.89 9.80 -1.85
C HIS A 91 14.67 11.12 -2.61
N ALA A 92 15.62 11.48 -3.47
CA ALA A 92 15.69 12.80 -4.08
C ALA A 92 14.66 13.05 -5.20
N ALA A 93 14.02 11.99 -5.71
CA ALA A 93 13.07 12.07 -6.81
C ALA A 93 11.85 11.20 -6.52
N ALA A 94 10.69 11.62 -7.04
CA ALA A 94 9.47 10.85 -6.92
C ALA A 94 9.57 9.51 -7.64
N THR A 95 8.98 8.46 -7.07
CA THR A 95 8.91 7.13 -7.66
C THR A 95 7.48 6.59 -7.66
N VAL A 96 7.24 5.63 -8.54
CA VAL A 96 6.00 4.87 -8.61
C VAL A 96 6.32 3.40 -8.44
N HIS A 97 5.55 2.75 -7.59
CA HIS A 97 5.73 1.38 -7.20
C HIS A 97 4.41 0.60 -7.31
N LYS A 98 4.50 -0.72 -7.41
CA LYS A 98 3.34 -1.58 -7.32
C LYS A 98 3.64 -2.83 -6.49
N VAL A 99 2.64 -3.30 -5.78
CA VAL A 99 2.66 -4.57 -5.05
C VAL A 99 1.28 -5.21 -5.16
N ALA A 100 1.23 -6.48 -5.53
CA ALA A 100 0.00 -7.25 -5.61
C ALA A 100 -0.19 -8.09 -4.35
N TYR A 101 -1.44 -8.17 -3.88
CA TYR A 101 -1.83 -9.08 -2.82
C TYR A 101 -2.29 -10.40 -3.44
N ILE A 102 -1.62 -11.49 -3.09
CA ILE A 102 -1.92 -12.85 -3.57
C ILE A 102 -2.33 -13.79 -2.43
N GLY A 103 -2.58 -13.25 -1.24
CA GLY A 103 -3.09 -14.02 -0.11
C GLY A 103 -4.59 -14.35 -0.19
N ASP A 104 -5.06 -15.03 0.84
CA ASP A 104 -6.38 -15.66 0.93
C ASP A 104 -7.43 -14.84 1.70
N LYS A 105 -7.01 -13.89 2.54
CA LYS A 105 -7.93 -13.08 3.35
C LYS A 105 -8.77 -12.13 2.50
N ARG A 106 -9.95 -11.76 3.00
CA ARG A 106 -10.93 -10.94 2.26
C ARG A 106 -10.49 -9.49 2.13
N TYR A 107 -9.93 -8.93 3.19
CA TYR A 107 -9.59 -7.53 3.28
C TYR A 107 -8.08 -7.33 3.29
N SER A 108 -7.62 -6.27 2.62
CA SER A 108 -6.22 -5.85 2.63
C SER A 108 -6.10 -4.34 2.63
N ARG A 109 -4.98 -3.80 3.09
CA ARG A 109 -4.65 -2.37 3.02
C ARG A 109 -3.14 -2.16 3.02
N LEU A 110 -2.72 -1.00 2.54
CA LEU A 110 -1.37 -0.48 2.78
C LEU A 110 -1.46 0.73 3.71
N SER A 111 -0.64 0.72 4.75
CA SER A 111 -0.53 1.76 5.76
C SER A 111 0.86 2.39 5.69
N VAL A 112 0.99 3.63 6.15
CA VAL A 112 2.27 4.31 6.34
C VAL A 112 2.64 4.21 7.81
N ASP A 113 3.82 3.66 8.09
CA ASP A 113 4.46 3.60 9.40
C ASP A 113 5.71 4.50 9.38
N ILE A 114 5.70 5.53 10.22
CA ILE A 114 6.73 6.55 10.30
C ILE A 114 7.61 6.23 11.50
N VAL A 115 8.81 5.76 11.21
CA VAL A 115 9.79 5.44 12.25
C VAL A 115 10.70 6.64 12.49
N GLY A 116 10.81 7.05 13.75
CA GLY A 116 11.53 8.26 14.17
C GLY A 116 10.72 9.54 13.92
N THR A 117 11.33 10.70 14.18
CA THR A 117 10.67 12.00 13.97
C THR A 117 10.90 12.52 12.55
N HIS A 118 9.83 12.84 11.83
CA HIS A 118 9.87 13.46 10.50
C HIS A 118 9.19 14.84 10.58
N ALA A 119 9.95 15.90 10.41
CA ALA A 119 9.45 17.27 10.58
C ALA A 119 8.75 17.78 9.31
N ALA A 120 9.27 17.39 8.14
CA ALA A 120 8.70 17.78 6.85
C ALA A 120 7.71 16.75 6.31
N GLY A 121 7.92 15.47 6.65
CA GLY A 121 7.13 14.36 6.12
C GLY A 121 7.44 14.06 4.65
N THR A 122 6.69 13.13 4.05
CA THR A 122 6.87 12.75 2.63
C THR A 122 5.52 12.64 1.93
N PRO A 123 5.38 13.19 0.70
CA PRO A 123 4.17 12.99 -0.09
C PRO A 123 4.00 11.52 -0.46
N VAL A 124 2.87 10.91 -0.10
CA VAL A 124 2.52 9.53 -0.47
C VAL A 124 1.08 9.50 -0.95
N ALA A 125 0.80 8.65 -1.94
CA ALA A 125 -0.55 8.31 -2.37
C ALA A 125 -0.60 6.81 -2.70
N VAL A 126 -1.69 6.14 -2.33
CA VAL A 126 -1.89 4.72 -2.66
C VAL A 126 -3.29 4.50 -3.20
N LEU A 127 -3.34 3.83 -4.35
CA LEU A 127 -4.56 3.37 -4.99
C LEU A 127 -4.56 1.84 -5.05
N ALA A 128 -5.67 1.21 -4.70
CA ALA A 128 -5.91 -0.19 -5.00
C ALA A 128 -6.61 -0.31 -6.35
N LEU A 129 -6.10 -1.21 -7.19
CA LEU A 129 -6.66 -1.65 -8.45
C LEU A 129 -7.22 -3.06 -8.24
N LEU A 130 -8.54 -3.20 -8.33
CA LEU A 130 -9.22 -4.47 -8.21
C LEU A 130 -9.56 -5.00 -9.60
N GLY A 131 -8.97 -6.13 -9.98
CA GLY A 131 -9.11 -6.71 -11.32
C GLY A 131 -9.87 -8.04 -11.31
N GLN A 132 -10.16 -8.54 -12.52
CA GLN A 132 -10.90 -9.78 -12.74
C GLN A 132 -12.25 -9.81 -11.99
N PRO A 133 -13.19 -8.90 -12.33
CA PRO A 133 -14.51 -8.92 -11.73
C PRO A 133 -15.25 -10.22 -12.08
N GLN A 134 -15.86 -10.86 -11.09
CA GLN A 134 -16.63 -12.10 -11.27
C GLN A 134 -17.92 -11.89 -12.07
N SER A 135 -18.45 -10.66 -12.06
CA SER A 135 -19.58 -10.25 -12.87
C SER A 135 -19.16 -9.09 -13.76
N LEU A 136 -19.23 -9.30 -15.08
CA LEU A 136 -19.04 -8.26 -16.08
C LEU A 136 -20.42 -7.73 -16.49
N PRO A 137 -20.54 -6.44 -16.82
CA PRO A 137 -21.76 -5.92 -17.44
C PRO A 137 -22.10 -6.74 -18.70
N ALA A 138 -23.33 -7.22 -18.80
CA ALA A 138 -23.85 -7.75 -20.05
C ALA A 138 -23.92 -6.60 -21.07
N VAL A 139 -23.49 -6.88 -22.30
CA VAL A 139 -23.41 -5.91 -23.41
C VAL A 139 -24.73 -5.20 -23.65
#